data_AF-A6QB24-F1
#
_entry.id   AF-A6QB24-F1
#
_cell.length_a   1.000
_cell.length_b   1.000
_cell.length_c   1.000
_cell.angle_alpha   90.00
_cell.angle_beta   90.00
_cell.angle_gamma   90.00
#
_symmetry.space_group_name_H-M   'P 1'
#
loop_
_entity.id
_entity.type
_entity.pdbx_description
1 polymer ?
#
loop_
_entity_poly.entity_id
_entity_poly.type
_entity_poly.pdbx_seq_one_letter_code
_entity_poly.pdbx_strand_id
1 'polypeptide(L)'
;MYTMEIFHFQHYGIKNAKTIQKPLIERMECKEGVFSLAVVRDPYDYFAAMLDTVSENSTLFSQDIDTALSEKSTDDFLAWLDTLNFIPLYDPQTFYLDAKKRVYVALENLESFDYVVPYEELGIFLEHFPNVFAIEKSQESSLRFSASKLKKSSLIEKFLKKDRILYSKTIELWQNIKENDFKPLITEVMYIPAFIPLEQVDGFKAACGNMNEKMIQGFAVNLEHETVLEIEIYRNEKFLCKLLANMPRPDIQQKFKLSSGQCGFQMNFDTPIFRKGDFVELVILPHNILIPIVGNAKAFLSA
;
A
#
# COMPACT_ATOMS: atom_id res chain seq x y z
N MET A 1 4.18 -16.34 7.06
CA MET A 1 2.75 -16.52 6.74
C MET A 1 2.21 -15.13 6.47
N TYR A 2 1.77 -14.85 5.25
CA TYR A 2 1.30 -13.50 4.93
C TYR A 2 -0.07 -13.25 5.53
N THR A 3 -0.27 -12.09 6.16
CA THR A 3 -1.59 -11.66 6.63
C THR A 3 -2.15 -10.64 5.63
N MET A 4 -3.42 -10.77 5.27
CA MET A 4 -4.07 -9.81 4.37
C MET A 4 -4.99 -8.89 5.16
N GLU A 5 -4.82 -7.58 5.03
CA GLU A 5 -5.80 -6.62 5.53
C GLU A 5 -6.74 -6.26 4.38
N ILE A 6 -7.98 -6.75 4.46
CA ILE A 6 -9.00 -6.47 3.45
C ILE A 6 -9.80 -5.27 3.90
N PHE A 7 -9.72 -4.22 3.12
CA PHE A 7 -10.57 -3.08 3.31
C PHE A 7 -11.89 -3.30 2.58
N HIS A 8 -12.99 -3.16 3.31
CA HIS A 8 -14.34 -3.05 2.76
C HIS A 8 -14.89 -4.33 2.08
N PHE A 9 -15.05 -5.38 2.89
CA PHE A 9 -15.46 -6.68 2.41
C PHE A 9 -16.74 -7.16 3.09
N GLN A 10 -17.81 -7.26 2.30
CA GLN A 10 -19.05 -7.91 2.70
C GLN A 10 -19.19 -9.17 1.85
N HIS A 11 -19.59 -10.28 2.47
CA HIS A 11 -19.99 -11.56 1.83
C HIS A 11 -18.95 -12.66 1.54
N TYR A 12 -17.65 -12.52 1.85
CA TYR A 12 -16.82 -13.74 1.99
C TYR A 12 -16.11 -13.84 3.33
N GLY A 13 -16.09 -15.06 3.87
CA GLY A 13 -15.15 -15.47 4.90
C GLY A 13 -13.83 -15.84 4.23
N ILE A 14 -12.87 -14.90 4.19
CA ILE A 14 -11.50 -15.23 3.80
C ILE A 14 -10.75 -15.61 5.07
N LYS A 15 -10.33 -16.88 5.17
CA LYS A 15 -9.45 -17.32 6.26
C LYS A 15 -8.08 -16.68 6.07
N ASN A 16 -7.43 -16.33 7.19
CA ASN A 16 -6.15 -15.60 7.23
C ASN A 16 -6.20 -14.16 6.70
N ALA A 17 -7.39 -13.55 6.71
CA ALA A 17 -7.58 -12.13 6.44
C ALA A 17 -8.13 -11.39 7.67
N LYS A 18 -7.70 -10.15 7.86
CA LYS A 18 -8.29 -9.20 8.80
C LYS A 18 -9.11 -8.20 8.02
N THR A 19 -10.44 -8.26 8.16
CA THR A 19 -11.33 -7.28 7.55
C THR A 19 -11.35 -6.01 8.38
N ILE A 20 -11.05 -4.88 7.76
CA ILE A 20 -11.19 -3.57 8.39
C ILE A 20 -12.57 -3.03 8.05
N GLN A 21 -13.43 -2.91 9.07
CA GLN A 21 -14.81 -2.43 8.95
C GLN A 21 -15.00 -0.98 9.45
N LYS A 22 -13.90 -0.28 9.74
CA LYS A 22 -13.93 1.12 10.19
C LYS A 22 -13.32 2.01 9.11
N PRO A 23 -13.80 3.26 8.96
CA PRO A 23 -13.15 4.22 8.10
C PRO A 23 -11.67 4.39 8.45
N LEU A 24 -10.82 4.55 7.43
CA LEU A 24 -9.42 4.90 7.62
C LEU A 24 -9.34 6.30 8.22
N ILE A 25 -8.71 6.38 9.39
CA ILE A 25 -8.41 7.65 10.07
C ILE A 25 -6.99 8.11 9.71
N GLU A 26 -6.11 7.14 9.47
CA GLU A 26 -4.70 7.33 9.12
C GLU A 26 -4.32 6.34 8.01
N ARG A 27 -3.25 6.65 7.27
CA ARG A 27 -2.72 5.74 6.23
C ARG A 27 -2.29 4.43 6.88
N MET A 28 -2.46 3.33 6.15
CA MET A 28 -1.98 2.03 6.60
C MET A 28 -0.45 1.99 6.54
N GLU A 29 0.18 1.69 7.66
CA GLU A 29 1.61 1.36 7.69
C GLU A 29 1.81 -0.06 7.17
N CYS A 30 2.70 -0.23 6.19
CA CYS A 30 3.12 -1.55 5.73
C CYS A 30 3.83 -2.29 6.87
N LYS A 31 3.38 -3.51 7.18
CA LYS A 31 3.98 -4.38 8.20
C LYS A 31 4.66 -5.57 7.56
N GLU A 32 5.75 -6.05 8.17
CA GLU A 32 6.47 -7.23 7.67
C GLU A 32 5.53 -8.43 7.49
N GLY A 33 5.55 -9.01 6.29
CA GLY A 33 4.71 -10.17 6.00
C GLY A 33 3.21 -9.87 5.96
N VAL A 34 2.80 -8.61 5.80
CA VAL A 34 1.41 -8.23 5.59
C VAL A 34 1.33 -7.49 4.27
N PHE A 35 0.44 -7.92 3.38
CA PHE A 35 0.06 -7.11 2.23
C PHE A 35 -1.38 -6.64 2.39
N SER A 36 -1.63 -5.46 1.85
CA SER A 36 -2.87 -4.72 1.95
C SER A 36 -3.68 -4.90 0.66
N LEU A 37 -4.95 -5.26 0.80
CA LEU A 37 -5.87 -5.43 -0.31
C LEU A 37 -7.09 -4.52 -0.12
N ALA A 38 -7.33 -3.62 -1.07
CA ALA A 38 -8.61 -2.95 -1.19
C ALA A 38 -9.49 -3.71 -2.17
N VAL A 39 -10.69 -4.10 -1.73
CA VAL A 39 -11.73 -4.61 -2.62
C VAL A 39 -12.81 -3.55 -2.77
N VAL A 40 -13.03 -3.10 -3.99
CA VAL A 40 -14.02 -2.05 -4.31
C VAL A 40 -15.06 -2.65 -5.24
N ARG A 41 -16.35 -2.44 -4.96
CA ARG A 41 -17.46 -3.00 -5.74
C ARG A 41 -18.06 -1.94 -6.66
N ASP A 42 -18.76 -2.33 -7.73
CA ASP A 42 -19.58 -1.39 -8.50
C ASP A 42 -20.44 -0.53 -7.53
N PRO A 43 -20.41 0.81 -7.63
CA PRO A 43 -21.06 1.68 -6.65
C PRO A 43 -22.54 1.42 -6.46
N TYR A 44 -23.25 1.00 -7.52
CA TYR A 44 -24.68 0.74 -7.45
C TYR A 44 -24.97 -0.59 -6.77
N ASP A 45 -24.19 -1.63 -7.09
CA ASP A 45 -24.29 -2.93 -6.43
C ASP A 45 -23.91 -2.82 -4.95
N TYR A 46 -22.89 -2.01 -4.63
CA TYR A 46 -22.49 -1.77 -3.25
C TYR A 46 -23.56 -1.00 -2.47
N PHE A 47 -24.12 0.07 -3.05
CA PHE A 47 -25.18 0.84 -2.40
C PHE A 47 -26.42 -0.03 -2.13
N ALA A 48 -26.81 -0.89 -3.07
CA ALA A 48 -27.87 -1.87 -2.89
C ALA A 48 -27.59 -2.82 -1.71
N ALA A 49 -26.38 -3.41 -1.65
CA ALA A 49 -25.98 -4.27 -0.55
C ALA A 49 -25.93 -3.55 0.81
N MET A 50 -25.52 -2.29 0.82
CA MET A 50 -25.50 -1.46 2.02
C MET A 50 -26.92 -1.18 2.53
N LEU A 51 -27.88 -0.90 1.65
CA LEU A 51 -29.28 -0.72 2.03
C LEU A 51 -29.85 -1.99 2.67
N ASP A 52 -29.58 -3.16 2.10
CA ASP A 52 -29.99 -4.45 2.67
C ASP A 52 -29.35 -4.66 4.05
N THR A 53 -28.05 -4.35 4.18
CA THR A 53 -27.33 -4.47 5.47
C THR A 53 -27.90 -3.55 6.54
N VAL A 54 -28.24 -2.30 6.18
CA VAL A 54 -28.85 -1.33 7.10
C VAL A 54 -30.27 -1.77 7.45
N SER A 55 -31.05 -2.27 6.49
CA SER A 55 -32.38 -2.84 6.75
C SER A 55 -32.31 -4.01 7.73
N GLU A 56 -31.34 -4.92 7.59
CA GLU A 56 -31.27 -6.11 8.44
C GLU A 56 -30.72 -5.85 9.84
N ASN A 57 -29.79 -4.90 9.98
CA ASN A 57 -29.03 -4.71 11.22
C ASN A 57 -29.40 -3.43 12.00
N SER A 58 -30.12 -2.48 11.39
CA SER A 58 -30.48 -1.24 12.07
C SER A 58 -31.77 -1.39 12.88
N THR A 59 -31.69 -1.21 14.19
CA THR A 59 -32.88 -1.09 15.05
C THR A 59 -33.65 0.21 14.83
N LEU A 60 -33.01 1.22 14.23
CA LEU A 60 -33.58 2.56 14.06
C LEU A 60 -34.30 2.76 12.73
N PHE A 61 -33.89 2.03 11.68
CA PHE A 61 -34.32 2.32 10.31
C PHE A 61 -34.83 1.09 9.54
N SER A 62 -34.75 -0.11 10.10
CA SER A 62 -35.12 -1.36 9.40
C SER A 62 -36.54 -1.35 8.84
N GLN A 63 -37.54 -1.14 9.70
CA GLN A 63 -38.95 -1.14 9.30
C GLN A 63 -39.29 0.00 8.34
N ASP A 64 -38.71 1.18 8.55
CA ASP A 64 -38.98 2.36 7.72
C ASP A 64 -38.39 2.21 6.32
N ILE A 65 -37.16 1.69 6.22
CA ILE A 65 -36.51 1.39 4.93
C ILE A 65 -37.30 0.31 4.19
N ASP A 66 -37.66 -0.79 4.85
CA ASP A 66 -38.44 -1.87 4.22
C ASP A 66 -39.81 -1.39 3.73
N THR A 67 -40.50 -0.60 4.55
CA THR A 67 -41.80 -0.02 4.19
C THR A 67 -41.66 0.92 3.00
N ALA A 68 -40.72 1.88 3.07
CA ALA A 68 -40.47 2.83 1.99
C ALA A 68 -40.05 2.13 0.69
N LEU A 69 -39.24 1.07 0.76
CA LEU A 69 -38.86 0.25 -0.38
C LEU A 69 -40.04 -0.44 -1.04
N SER A 70 -41.00 -0.93 -0.25
CA SER A 70 -42.17 -1.66 -0.77
C SER A 70 -43.24 -0.74 -1.38
N GLU A 71 -43.35 0.49 -0.88
CA GLU A 71 -44.45 1.40 -1.22
C GLU A 71 -44.08 2.51 -2.22
N LYS A 72 -42.79 2.85 -2.34
CA LYS A 72 -42.35 4.02 -3.13
C LYS A 72 -41.73 3.63 -4.46
N SER A 73 -41.83 4.54 -5.44
CA SER A 73 -40.98 4.47 -6.63
C SER A 73 -39.50 4.65 -6.26
N THR A 74 -38.57 4.28 -7.13
CA THR A 74 -37.13 4.44 -6.85
C THR A 74 -36.75 5.89 -6.55
N ASP A 75 -37.30 6.86 -7.29
CA ASP A 75 -37.00 8.28 -7.07
C ASP A 75 -37.63 8.80 -5.77
N ASP A 76 -38.87 8.40 -5.47
CA ASP A 76 -39.54 8.78 -4.22
C ASP A 76 -38.85 8.16 -3.00
N PHE A 77 -38.34 6.92 -3.14
CA PHE A 77 -37.54 6.26 -2.12
C PHE A 77 -36.23 7.01 -1.88
N LEU A 78 -35.48 7.35 -2.93
CA LEU A 78 -34.23 8.09 -2.79
C LEU A 78 -34.44 9.50 -2.24
N ALA A 79 -35.53 10.17 -2.64
CA ALA A 79 -35.90 11.46 -2.10
C ALA A 79 -36.24 11.37 -0.61
N TRP A 80 -36.99 10.34 -0.19
CA TRP A 80 -37.27 10.07 1.22
C TRP A 80 -35.97 9.74 1.99
N LEU A 81 -35.11 8.89 1.44
CA LEU A 81 -33.83 8.51 2.05
C LEU A 81 -32.91 9.72 2.28
N ASP A 82 -32.92 10.69 1.34
CA ASP A 82 -32.20 11.97 1.47
C ASP A 82 -32.67 12.76 2.71
N THR A 83 -33.94 12.63 3.10
CA THR A 83 -34.48 13.33 4.28
C THR A 83 -33.97 12.77 5.61
N LEU A 84 -33.53 11.51 5.62
CA LEU A 84 -32.93 10.89 6.81
C LEU A 84 -31.58 11.52 7.17
N ASN A 85 -30.92 12.19 6.21
CA ASN A 85 -29.59 12.80 6.38
C ASN A 85 -28.56 11.85 7.02
N PHE A 86 -28.69 10.55 6.76
CA PHE A 86 -27.81 9.55 7.36
C PHE A 86 -26.49 9.52 6.60
N ILE A 87 -25.51 10.25 7.13
CA ILE A 87 -24.23 10.53 6.48
C ILE A 87 -23.62 9.28 5.84
N PRO A 88 -23.48 8.11 6.49
CA PRO A 88 -22.81 6.95 5.89
C PRO A 88 -23.37 6.49 4.54
N LEU A 89 -24.63 6.78 4.19
CA LEU A 89 -25.23 6.39 2.90
C LEU A 89 -24.74 7.19 1.69
N TYR A 90 -24.11 8.35 1.89
CA TYR A 90 -23.57 9.15 0.79
C TYR A 90 -22.10 8.78 0.55
N ASP A 91 -21.77 8.41 -0.67
CA ASP A 91 -20.44 7.96 -1.10
C ASP A 91 -19.86 6.93 -0.11
N PRO A 92 -20.56 5.83 0.18
CA PRO A 92 -20.19 4.96 1.29
C PRO A 92 -18.80 4.34 1.13
N GLN A 93 -18.38 3.94 -0.08
CA GLN A 93 -17.03 3.38 -0.28
C GLN A 93 -15.95 4.44 -0.05
N THR A 94 -16.20 5.67 -0.53
CA THR A 94 -15.35 6.84 -0.27
C THR A 94 -15.29 7.16 1.23
N PHE A 95 -16.40 7.04 1.95
CA PHE A 95 -16.47 7.27 3.39
C PHE A 95 -15.56 6.32 4.18
N TYR A 96 -15.47 5.06 3.75
CA TYR A 96 -14.56 4.13 4.40
C TYR A 96 -13.09 4.49 4.12
N LEU A 97 -12.73 4.95 2.92
CA LEU A 97 -11.34 5.36 2.64
C LEU A 97 -10.97 6.74 3.22
N ASP A 98 -11.95 7.63 3.42
CA ASP A 98 -11.79 8.88 4.16
C ASP A 98 -13.12 9.24 4.84
N ALA A 99 -13.15 9.24 6.18
CA ALA A 99 -14.36 9.55 6.95
C ALA A 99 -14.93 10.95 6.65
N LYS A 100 -14.09 11.88 6.16
CA LYS A 100 -14.49 13.23 5.73
C LYS A 100 -14.98 13.27 4.27
N LYS A 101 -14.95 12.15 3.55
CA LYS A 101 -15.41 11.95 2.18
C LYS A 101 -14.76 12.88 1.17
N ARG A 102 -13.49 13.21 1.35
CA ARG A 102 -12.71 13.98 0.39
C ARG A 102 -12.19 13.00 -0.66
N VAL A 103 -12.76 13.06 -1.86
CA VAL A 103 -12.45 12.09 -2.93
C VAL A 103 -10.96 12.00 -3.23
N TYR A 104 -10.23 13.12 -3.22
CA TYR A 104 -8.78 13.11 -3.48
C TYR A 104 -8.00 12.33 -2.41
N VAL A 105 -8.36 12.47 -1.12
CA VAL A 105 -7.73 11.71 -0.03
C VAL A 105 -8.09 10.23 -0.14
N ALA A 106 -9.33 9.92 -0.48
CA ALA A 106 -9.77 8.54 -0.69
C ALA A 106 -9.01 7.87 -1.84
N LEU A 107 -8.73 8.60 -2.94
CA LEU A 107 -7.92 8.10 -4.05
C LEU A 107 -6.46 7.89 -3.63
N GLU A 108 -5.85 8.83 -2.92
CA GLU A 108 -4.48 8.65 -2.38
C GLU A 108 -4.39 7.43 -1.45
N ASN A 109 -5.39 7.24 -0.59
CA ASN A 109 -5.46 6.07 0.30
C ASN A 109 -5.71 4.78 -0.49
N LEU A 110 -6.47 4.82 -1.58
CA LEU A 110 -6.67 3.66 -2.46
C LEU A 110 -5.36 3.25 -3.14
N GLU A 111 -4.57 4.23 -3.60
CA GLU A 111 -3.28 4.00 -4.25
C GLU A 111 -2.20 3.50 -3.27
N SER A 112 -2.41 3.63 -1.95
CA SER A 112 -1.48 3.10 -0.95
C SER A 112 -1.64 1.61 -0.64
N PHE A 113 -2.59 0.92 -1.27
CA PHE A 113 -2.73 -0.53 -1.13
C PHE A 113 -1.79 -1.28 -2.07
N ASP A 114 -1.26 -2.42 -1.62
CA ASP A 114 -0.46 -3.33 -2.45
C ASP A 114 -1.29 -3.82 -3.64
N TYR A 115 -2.57 -4.12 -3.39
CA TYR A 115 -3.51 -4.55 -4.41
C TYR A 115 -4.83 -3.80 -4.28
N VAL A 116 -5.39 -3.42 -5.42
CA VAL A 116 -6.73 -2.84 -5.55
C VAL A 116 -7.49 -3.68 -6.57
N VAL A 117 -8.59 -4.31 -6.14
CA VAL A 117 -9.29 -5.32 -6.93
C VAL A 117 -10.79 -5.00 -6.98
N PRO A 118 -11.39 -4.95 -8.18
CA PRO A 118 -12.84 -4.89 -8.34
C PRO A 118 -13.47 -6.17 -7.77
N TYR A 119 -14.54 -6.05 -7.00
CA TYR A 119 -15.21 -7.21 -6.38
C TYR A 119 -15.56 -8.30 -7.40
N GLU A 120 -15.96 -7.91 -8.61
CA GLU A 120 -16.35 -8.77 -9.71
C GLU A 120 -15.17 -9.57 -10.28
N GLU A 121 -13.95 -9.07 -10.11
CA GLU A 121 -12.69 -9.66 -10.60
C GLU A 121 -11.93 -10.39 -9.48
N LEU A 122 -12.47 -10.39 -8.26
CA LEU A 122 -11.82 -11.00 -7.11
C LEU A 122 -11.48 -12.47 -7.35
N GLY A 123 -12.35 -13.21 -8.05
CA GLY A 123 -12.06 -14.61 -8.42
C GLY A 123 -10.76 -14.77 -9.20
N ILE A 124 -10.54 -13.90 -10.20
CA ILE A 124 -9.32 -13.90 -11.04
C ILE A 124 -8.09 -13.57 -10.19
N PHE A 125 -8.20 -12.57 -9.31
CA PHE A 125 -7.12 -12.24 -8.39
C PHE A 125 -6.71 -13.46 -7.55
N LEU A 126 -7.68 -14.15 -6.95
CA LEU A 126 -7.43 -15.27 -6.04
C LEU A 126 -6.81 -16.49 -6.73
N GLU A 127 -7.09 -16.72 -8.01
CA GLU A 127 -6.47 -17.78 -8.82
C GLU A 127 -4.94 -17.60 -8.96
N HIS A 128 -4.44 -16.37 -8.83
CA HIS A 128 -3.00 -16.06 -8.88
C HIS A 128 -2.30 -16.21 -7.52
N PHE A 129 -3.07 -16.39 -6.44
CA PHE A 129 -2.55 -16.57 -5.07
C PHE A 129 -3.14 -17.82 -4.36
N PRO A 130 -3.17 -18.99 -5.01
CA PRO A 130 -3.94 -20.15 -4.56
C PRO A 130 -3.43 -20.76 -3.23
N ASN A 131 -2.14 -20.55 -2.91
CA ASN A 131 -1.51 -21.09 -1.71
C ASN A 131 -1.53 -20.11 -0.52
N VAL A 132 -2.03 -18.89 -0.72
CA VAL A 132 -2.05 -17.85 0.32
C VAL A 132 -3.42 -17.82 1.02
N PHE A 133 -4.49 -18.22 0.32
CA PHE A 133 -5.87 -18.00 0.77
C PHE A 133 -6.69 -19.30 0.83
N ALA A 134 -7.45 -19.48 1.91
CA ALA A 134 -8.57 -20.41 1.95
C ALA A 134 -9.86 -19.61 2.02
N ILE A 135 -10.72 -19.75 1.01
CA ILE A 135 -11.94 -18.97 0.87
C ILE A 135 -13.13 -19.87 1.11
N GLU A 136 -13.93 -19.52 2.10
CA GLU A 136 -15.27 -20.08 2.23
C GLU A 136 -16.22 -19.09 1.57
N LYS A 137 -16.68 -19.43 0.35
CA LYS A 137 -17.78 -18.72 -0.28
C LYS A 137 -19.05 -19.01 0.49
N SER A 138 -19.56 -18.05 1.25
CA SER A 138 -20.94 -18.10 1.72
C SER A 138 -21.88 -17.92 0.53
N GLN A 139 -23.06 -18.54 0.58
CA GLN A 139 -24.11 -18.27 -0.41
C GLN A 139 -24.42 -16.77 -0.41
N GLU A 140 -24.29 -16.13 -1.57
CA GLU A 140 -24.77 -14.76 -1.74
C GLU A 140 -26.30 -14.77 -1.57
N SER A 141 -26.79 -13.99 -0.59
CA SER A 141 -28.21 -13.69 -0.52
C SER A 141 -28.58 -12.86 -1.75
N SER A 142 -29.71 -13.17 -2.36
CA SER A 142 -30.26 -12.32 -3.42
C SER A 142 -30.52 -10.93 -2.84
N LEU A 143 -29.85 -9.91 -3.38
CA LEU A 143 -30.08 -8.53 -2.99
C LEU A 143 -31.55 -8.18 -3.21
N ARG A 144 -32.21 -7.57 -2.22
CA ARG A 144 -33.60 -7.12 -2.35
C ARG A 144 -33.69 -5.93 -3.32
N PHE A 145 -32.57 -5.23 -3.47
CA PHE A 145 -32.45 -4.03 -4.28
C PHE A 145 -31.67 -4.27 -5.57
N SER A 146 -32.24 -3.85 -6.70
CA SER A 146 -31.63 -4.04 -8.03
C SER A 146 -30.87 -2.80 -8.48
N ALA A 147 -29.54 -2.92 -8.62
CA ALA A 147 -28.67 -1.85 -9.11
C ALA A 147 -29.10 -1.29 -10.48
N SER A 148 -29.73 -2.10 -11.34
CA SER A 148 -30.24 -1.66 -12.64
C SER A 148 -31.38 -0.65 -12.55
N LYS A 149 -32.17 -0.65 -11.46
CA LYS A 149 -33.22 0.35 -11.22
C LYS A 149 -32.62 1.67 -10.74
N LEU A 150 -31.61 1.59 -9.88
CA LEU A 150 -30.88 2.76 -9.38
C LEU A 150 -30.20 3.56 -10.50
N LYS A 151 -29.55 2.87 -11.45
CA LYS A 151 -28.82 3.47 -12.58
C LYS A 151 -29.68 4.42 -13.44
N LYS A 152 -31.00 4.35 -13.36
CA LYS A 152 -31.95 5.18 -14.12
C LYS A 152 -32.40 6.44 -13.38
N SER A 153 -32.20 6.49 -12.06
CA SER A 153 -32.58 7.64 -11.24
C SER A 153 -31.58 8.78 -11.41
N SER A 154 -32.07 10.01 -11.50
CA SER A 154 -31.19 11.20 -11.45
C SER A 154 -30.74 11.53 -10.03
N LEU A 155 -31.47 11.07 -9.01
CA LEU A 155 -31.17 11.33 -7.60
C LEU A 155 -30.02 10.47 -7.07
N ILE A 156 -29.77 9.32 -7.68
CA ILE A 156 -28.70 8.40 -7.25
C ILE A 156 -27.31 9.03 -7.29
N GLU A 157 -27.09 10.00 -8.20
CA GLU A 157 -25.81 10.72 -8.30
C GLU A 157 -25.48 11.45 -6.99
N LYS A 158 -26.48 11.91 -6.22
CA LYS A 158 -26.22 12.51 -4.90
C LYS A 158 -25.55 11.53 -3.93
N PHE A 159 -25.88 10.24 -4.05
CA PHE A 159 -25.42 9.19 -3.15
C PHE A 159 -24.12 8.55 -3.64
N LEU A 160 -23.78 8.58 -4.92
CA LEU A 160 -22.67 7.78 -5.48
C LEU A 160 -21.65 8.57 -6.29
N LYS A 161 -21.75 9.90 -6.37
CA LYS A 161 -20.87 10.72 -7.22
C LYS A 161 -19.39 10.44 -7.01
N LYS A 162 -18.91 10.38 -5.77
CA LYS A 162 -17.49 10.16 -5.48
C LYS A 162 -17.12 8.69 -5.57
N ASP A 163 -18.02 7.79 -5.20
CA ASP A 163 -17.80 6.35 -5.34
C ASP A 163 -17.61 5.95 -6.82
N ARG A 164 -18.29 6.62 -7.76
CA ARG A 164 -18.05 6.40 -9.20
C ARG A 164 -16.66 6.81 -9.65
N ILE A 165 -16.12 7.91 -9.10
CA ILE A 165 -14.74 8.35 -9.37
C ILE A 165 -13.77 7.33 -8.79
N LEU A 166 -13.99 6.92 -7.53
CA LEU A 166 -13.19 5.92 -6.83
C LEU A 166 -13.17 4.58 -7.59
N TYR A 167 -14.33 4.11 -8.03
CA TYR A 167 -14.45 2.87 -8.79
C TYR A 167 -13.77 2.96 -10.15
N SER A 168 -13.88 4.10 -10.85
CA SER A 168 -13.16 4.30 -12.12
C SER A 168 -11.64 4.16 -11.93
N LYS A 169 -11.10 4.73 -10.83
CA LYS A 169 -9.69 4.57 -10.47
C LYS A 169 -9.35 3.13 -10.08
N THR A 170 -10.26 2.42 -9.41
CA THR A 170 -10.10 0.99 -9.08
C THR A 170 -9.91 0.17 -10.35
N ILE A 171 -10.72 0.41 -11.39
CA ILE A 171 -10.57 -0.29 -12.68
C ILE A 171 -9.21 0.01 -13.31
N GLU A 172 -8.76 1.28 -13.31
CA GLU A 172 -7.44 1.66 -13.81
C GLU A 172 -6.30 0.91 -13.09
N LEU A 173 -6.30 0.95 -11.75
CA LEU A 173 -5.29 0.28 -10.93
C LEU A 173 -5.29 -1.24 -11.15
N TRP A 174 -6.47 -1.85 -11.28
CA TRP A 174 -6.59 -3.27 -11.57
C TRP A 174 -6.02 -3.67 -12.92
N GLN A 175 -6.23 -2.84 -13.96
CA GLN A 175 -5.61 -3.09 -15.25
C GLN A 175 -4.08 -3.01 -15.16
N ASN A 176 -3.54 -2.04 -14.43
CA ASN A 176 -2.09 -1.96 -14.19
C ASN A 176 -1.55 -3.23 -13.51
N ILE A 177 -2.28 -3.78 -12.52
CA ILE A 177 -1.91 -5.05 -11.87
C ILE A 177 -1.89 -6.20 -12.88
N LYS A 178 -2.93 -6.33 -13.72
CA LYS A 178 -3.02 -7.38 -14.73
C LYS A 178 -1.94 -7.26 -15.80
N GLU A 179 -1.68 -6.05 -16.28
CA GLU A 179 -0.64 -5.76 -17.28
C GLU A 179 0.78 -6.00 -16.72
N ASN A 180 0.95 -5.90 -15.41
CA ASN A 180 2.21 -6.15 -14.71
C ASN A 180 2.28 -7.54 -14.06
N ASP A 181 1.60 -8.53 -14.66
CA ASP A 181 1.66 -9.94 -14.24
C ASP A 181 1.35 -10.14 -12.74
N PHE A 182 0.29 -9.46 -12.27
CA PHE A 182 -0.21 -9.53 -10.89
C PHE A 182 0.79 -9.13 -9.80
N LYS A 183 1.81 -8.33 -10.16
CA LYS A 183 2.68 -7.68 -9.18
C LYS A 183 1.91 -6.59 -8.40
N PRO A 184 2.26 -6.35 -7.13
CA PRO A 184 1.66 -5.26 -6.35
C PRO A 184 1.79 -3.91 -7.05
N LEU A 185 0.80 -3.02 -6.88
CA LEU A 185 0.84 -1.64 -7.38
C LEU A 185 2.05 -0.89 -6.84
N ILE A 186 2.29 -1.06 -5.54
CA ILE A 186 3.49 -0.63 -4.86
C ILE A 186 4.57 -1.67 -5.19
N THR A 187 5.11 -1.57 -6.41
CA THR A 187 6.02 -2.60 -6.93
C THR A 187 7.36 -2.66 -6.20
N GLU A 188 7.74 -1.61 -5.46
CA GLU A 188 8.98 -1.55 -4.68
C GLU A 188 8.86 -0.56 -3.50
N VAL A 189 7.94 -0.77 -2.56
CA VAL A 189 8.33 -0.55 -1.16
C VAL A 189 8.93 -1.87 -0.76
N MET A 190 10.22 -1.99 -1.03
CA MET A 190 10.98 -3.04 -0.39
C MET A 190 10.67 -2.94 1.09
N TYR A 191 10.31 -4.06 1.71
CA TYR A 191 10.36 -4.16 3.15
C TYR A 191 11.71 -3.59 3.56
N ILE A 192 11.70 -2.38 4.11
CA ILE A 192 12.82 -1.79 4.82
C ILE A 192 12.67 -2.43 6.20
N PRO A 193 13.35 -3.55 6.51
CA PRO A 193 13.50 -3.95 7.90
C PRO A 193 13.94 -2.71 8.66
N ALA A 194 13.33 -2.45 9.81
CA ALA A 194 13.63 -1.27 10.61
C ALA A 194 15.15 -1.07 10.67
N PHE A 195 15.64 -0.07 9.93
CA PHE A 195 17.07 0.07 9.76
C PHE A 195 17.66 0.42 11.11
N ILE A 196 18.71 -0.30 11.49
CA ILE A 196 19.40 0.01 12.72
C ILE A 196 20.40 1.12 12.38
N PRO A 197 20.29 2.32 12.99
CA PRO A 197 21.31 3.35 12.81
C PRO A 197 22.67 2.77 13.22
N LEU A 198 23.72 3.05 12.43
CA LEU A 198 25.07 2.53 12.68
C LEU A 198 25.55 2.83 14.10
N GLU A 199 25.13 3.94 14.69
CA GLU A 199 25.49 4.35 16.06
C GLU A 199 24.95 3.40 17.14
N GLN A 200 23.96 2.56 16.82
CA GLN A 200 23.34 1.60 17.73
C GLN A 200 23.91 0.19 17.60
N VAL A 201 24.84 -0.05 16.67
CA VAL A 201 25.44 -1.37 16.46
C VAL A 201 26.94 -1.32 16.74
N ASP A 202 27.32 -1.95 17.85
CA ASP A 202 28.72 -2.13 18.20
C ASP A 202 29.45 -3.00 17.17
N GLY A 203 30.75 -2.80 17.02
CA GLY A 203 31.58 -3.57 16.09
C GLY A 203 31.50 -3.12 14.63
N PHE A 204 30.51 -2.35 14.20
CA PHE A 204 30.43 -1.87 12.81
C PHE A 204 31.00 -0.45 12.64
N LYS A 205 31.68 -0.23 11.50
CA LYS A 205 32.08 1.10 11.01
C LYS A 205 31.81 1.20 9.52
N ALA A 206 31.07 2.22 9.11
CA ALA A 206 30.76 2.47 7.71
C ALA A 206 30.52 3.95 7.44
N ALA A 207 30.74 4.37 6.20
CA ALA A 207 30.33 5.69 5.73
C ALA A 207 30.29 5.74 4.20
N CYS A 208 29.31 6.45 3.64
CA CYS A 208 29.28 6.86 2.25
C CYS A 208 29.80 8.30 2.14
N GLY A 209 31.03 8.46 1.65
CA GLY A 209 31.76 9.73 1.69
C GLY A 209 31.75 10.51 0.37
N ASN A 210 31.51 9.83 -0.75
CA ASN A 210 31.57 10.45 -2.08
C ASN A 210 30.41 9.97 -2.95
N MET A 211 29.75 10.91 -3.62
CA MET A 211 28.65 10.65 -4.53
C MET A 211 28.58 11.75 -5.60
N ASN A 212 28.17 11.37 -6.80
CA ASN A 212 27.75 12.27 -7.86
C ASN A 212 26.57 11.63 -8.62
N GLU A 213 26.14 12.23 -9.73
CA GLU A 213 24.99 11.76 -10.49
C GLU A 213 25.09 10.29 -10.96
N LYS A 214 26.29 9.73 -11.11
CA LYS A 214 26.53 8.38 -11.66
C LYS A 214 27.30 7.45 -10.72
N MET A 215 27.71 7.92 -9.55
CA MET A 215 28.65 7.18 -8.72
C MET A 215 28.35 7.35 -7.24
N ILE A 216 28.58 6.29 -6.51
CA ILE A 216 28.51 6.25 -5.05
C ILE A 216 29.67 5.40 -4.51
N GLN A 217 30.32 5.90 -3.45
CA GLN A 217 31.51 5.29 -2.89
C GLN A 217 31.60 5.48 -1.37
N GLY A 218 32.06 4.42 -0.70
CA GLY A 218 32.24 4.42 0.74
C GLY A 218 33.08 3.27 1.25
N PHE A 219 32.91 2.96 2.54
CA PHE A 219 33.43 1.75 3.17
C PHE A 219 32.42 1.19 4.18
N ALA A 220 32.51 -0.11 4.45
CA ALA A 220 31.82 -0.78 5.54
C ALA A 220 32.69 -1.92 6.06
N VAL A 221 32.85 -2.03 7.38
CA VAL A 221 33.61 -3.08 8.04
C VAL A 221 32.95 -3.50 9.36
N ASN A 222 33.02 -4.81 9.64
CA ASN A 222 32.79 -5.37 10.96
C ASN A 222 34.17 -5.59 11.62
N LEU A 223 34.45 -4.86 12.70
CA LEU A 223 35.71 -4.87 13.44
C LEU A 223 35.97 -6.19 14.18
N GLU A 224 34.95 -7.02 14.41
CA GLU A 224 35.06 -8.30 15.12
C GLU A 224 35.39 -9.45 14.17
N HIS A 225 34.80 -9.44 12.97
CA HIS A 225 34.88 -10.56 12.04
C HIS A 225 35.63 -10.27 10.75
N GLU A 226 36.02 -9.01 10.48
CA GLU A 226 36.78 -8.56 9.29
C GLU A 226 36.35 -9.19 7.95
N THR A 227 35.10 -9.61 7.85
CA THR A 227 34.55 -10.24 6.65
C THR A 227 34.11 -9.18 5.65
N VAL A 228 34.19 -9.52 4.37
CA VAL A 228 33.57 -8.73 3.30
C VAL A 228 32.07 -8.64 3.58
N LEU A 229 31.56 -7.41 3.61
CA LEU A 229 30.14 -7.13 3.83
C LEU A 229 29.40 -6.93 2.51
N GLU A 230 28.13 -7.31 2.49
CA GLU A 230 27.22 -7.03 1.38
C GLU A 230 26.44 -5.75 1.66
N ILE A 231 26.29 -4.91 0.64
CA ILE A 231 25.64 -3.61 0.71
C ILE A 231 24.53 -3.54 -0.33
N GLU A 232 23.36 -3.06 0.07
CA GLU A 232 22.29 -2.66 -0.82
C GLU A 232 22.20 -1.13 -0.90
N ILE A 233 21.88 -0.62 -2.09
CA ILE A 233 21.76 0.81 -2.35
C ILE A 233 20.34 1.11 -2.82
N TYR A 234 19.74 2.13 -2.22
CA TYR A 234 18.39 2.60 -2.49
C TYR A 234 18.38 4.09 -2.82
N ARG A 235 17.43 4.51 -3.65
CA ARG A 235 17.17 5.92 -3.95
C ARG A 235 15.67 6.17 -4.00
N ASN A 236 15.18 7.05 -3.13
CA ASN A 236 13.76 7.35 -2.93
C ASN A 236 12.98 6.05 -2.74
N GLU A 237 13.42 5.23 -1.77
CA GLU A 237 12.85 3.91 -1.40
C GLU A 237 12.98 2.83 -2.49
N LYS A 238 13.48 3.18 -3.68
CA LYS A 238 13.68 2.26 -4.80
C LYS A 238 15.02 1.52 -4.70
N PHE A 239 15.02 0.20 -4.86
CA PHE A 239 16.25 -0.57 -5.02
C PHE A 239 17.03 -0.12 -6.26
N LEU A 240 18.33 0.01 -6.12
CA LEU A 240 19.22 0.21 -7.26
C LEU A 240 20.06 -1.04 -7.53
N CYS A 241 20.83 -1.48 -6.54
CA CYS A 241 21.74 -2.60 -6.70
C CYS A 241 22.27 -3.14 -5.37
N LYS A 242 22.94 -4.29 -5.48
CA LYS A 242 23.67 -4.98 -4.43
C LYS A 242 25.15 -5.09 -4.82
N LEU A 243 26.05 -4.90 -3.86
CA LEU A 243 27.49 -4.99 -4.07
C LEU A 243 28.24 -5.45 -2.82
N LEU A 244 29.50 -5.84 -3.01
CA LEU A 244 30.39 -6.25 -1.93
C LEU A 244 31.33 -5.10 -1.55
N ALA A 245 31.56 -4.94 -0.24
CA ALA A 245 32.56 -4.05 0.32
C ALA A 245 33.95 -4.72 0.30
N ASN A 246 34.44 -5.06 -0.88
CA ASN A 246 35.67 -5.83 -1.08
C ASN A 246 36.78 -5.06 -1.81
N MET A 247 36.68 -3.73 -1.90
CA MET A 247 37.74 -2.90 -2.48
C MET A 247 38.78 -2.51 -1.42
N PRO A 248 40.06 -2.38 -1.80
CA PRO A 248 41.12 -2.03 -0.86
C PRO A 248 41.02 -0.58 -0.38
N ARG A 249 41.12 -0.39 0.94
CA ARG A 249 41.14 0.91 1.65
C ARG A 249 42.25 0.93 2.71
N PRO A 250 43.52 1.18 2.30
CA PRO A 250 44.66 1.22 3.22
C PRO A 250 44.52 2.26 4.33
N ASP A 251 43.82 3.37 4.05
CA ASP A 251 43.55 4.42 5.01
C ASP A 251 42.61 3.95 6.15
N ILE A 252 41.59 3.16 5.81
CA ILE A 252 40.68 2.56 6.77
C ILE A 252 41.37 1.42 7.53
N GLN A 253 42.17 0.62 6.83
CA GLN A 253 43.01 -0.42 7.42
C GLN A 253 43.91 0.16 8.52
N GLN A 254 44.64 1.23 8.22
CA GLN A 254 45.54 1.87 9.18
C GLN A 254 44.77 2.50 10.35
N LYS A 255 43.64 3.16 10.06
CA LYS A 255 42.81 3.84 11.07
C LYS A 255 42.24 2.87 12.12
N PHE A 256 41.76 1.70 11.67
CA PHE A 256 41.12 0.71 12.54
C PHE A 256 41.99 -0.51 12.85
N LYS A 257 43.25 -0.52 12.40
CA LYS A 257 44.23 -1.61 12.60
C LYS A 257 43.73 -2.97 12.10
N LEU A 258 43.07 -2.97 10.95
CA LEU A 258 42.50 -4.18 10.36
C LEU A 258 43.60 -5.08 9.77
N SER A 259 43.41 -6.39 9.89
CA SER A 259 44.27 -7.39 9.24
C SER A 259 44.21 -7.28 7.71
N SER A 260 43.05 -6.91 7.16
CA SER A 260 42.85 -6.65 5.73
C SER A 260 42.31 -5.24 5.45
N GLY A 261 42.65 -4.68 4.30
CA GLY A 261 42.07 -3.41 3.83
C GLY A 261 40.81 -3.58 2.99
N GLN A 262 40.25 -4.79 2.85
CA GLN A 262 39.14 -5.06 1.93
C GLN A 262 37.79 -4.70 2.58
N CYS A 263 37.46 -3.41 2.52
CA CYS A 263 36.23 -2.87 3.14
C CYS A 263 35.62 -1.70 2.35
N GLY A 264 36.22 -1.31 1.22
CA GLY A 264 35.71 -0.26 0.35
C GLY A 264 34.63 -0.78 -0.60
N PHE A 265 33.75 0.10 -1.02
CA PHE A 265 32.77 -0.19 -2.07
C PHE A 265 32.66 1.00 -3.02
N GLN A 266 32.36 0.70 -4.29
CA GLN A 266 32.06 1.69 -5.31
C GLN A 266 31.08 1.10 -6.32
N MET A 267 30.07 1.89 -6.69
CA MET A 267 29.17 1.57 -7.80
C MET A 267 29.20 2.72 -8.80
N ASN A 268 29.37 2.40 -10.08
CA ASN A 268 29.24 3.33 -11.19
C ASN A 268 28.06 2.90 -12.05
N PHE A 269 27.19 3.85 -12.39
CA PHE A 269 26.02 3.63 -13.23
C PHE A 269 26.27 4.21 -14.63
N ASP A 270 25.77 3.54 -15.67
CA ASP A 270 25.97 3.97 -17.05
C ASP A 270 25.26 5.31 -17.33
N THR A 271 24.11 5.52 -16.70
CA THR A 271 23.29 6.73 -16.80
C THR A 271 23.25 7.49 -15.47
N PRO A 272 22.96 8.81 -15.49
CA PRO A 272 22.72 9.58 -14.27
C PRO A 272 21.56 8.98 -13.46
N ILE A 273 21.86 8.47 -12.26
CA ILE A 273 20.89 7.90 -11.31
C ILE A 273 20.58 8.87 -10.18
N PHE A 274 21.57 9.56 -9.62
CA PHE A 274 21.33 10.42 -8.46
C PHE A 274 21.11 11.88 -8.86
N ARG A 275 20.25 12.56 -8.11
CA ARG A 275 19.94 13.98 -8.26
C ARG A 275 20.01 14.68 -6.90
N LYS A 276 20.20 15.97 -6.99
CA LYS A 276 20.01 16.90 -5.87
C LYS A 276 18.63 16.75 -5.27
N GLY A 277 18.55 16.65 -3.94
CA GLY A 277 17.32 16.41 -3.20
C GLY A 277 16.84 14.95 -3.13
N ASP A 278 17.54 14.00 -3.78
CA ASP A 278 17.21 12.59 -3.62
C ASP A 278 17.46 12.12 -2.18
N PHE A 279 16.58 11.25 -1.70
CA PHE A 279 16.81 10.46 -0.50
C PHE A 279 17.56 9.19 -0.90
N VAL A 280 18.74 8.95 -0.32
CA VAL A 280 19.56 7.77 -0.62
C VAL A 280 19.84 7.02 0.66
N GLU A 281 19.68 5.70 0.61
CA GLU A 281 19.98 4.81 1.72
C GLU A 281 20.94 3.72 1.26
N LEU A 282 21.85 3.34 2.16
CA LEU A 282 22.79 2.25 1.95
C LEU A 282 22.72 1.34 3.17
N VAL A 283 22.60 0.04 2.94
CA VAL A 283 22.25 -0.93 3.99
C VAL A 283 23.25 -2.06 4.00
N ILE A 284 23.82 -2.39 5.17
CA ILE A 284 24.68 -3.56 5.35
C ILE A 284 23.83 -4.79 5.63
N LEU A 285 23.98 -5.85 4.83
CA LEU A 285 23.33 -7.13 5.02
C LEU A 285 24.22 -8.15 5.78
N PRO A 286 23.61 -9.15 6.44
CA PRO A 286 22.16 -9.34 6.68
C PRO A 286 21.62 -8.53 7.86
N HIS A 287 22.43 -7.64 8.44
CA HIS A 287 22.16 -6.98 9.72
C HIS A 287 21.22 -5.76 9.62
N ASN A 288 20.87 -5.34 8.39
CA ASN A 288 19.99 -4.19 8.12
C ASN A 288 20.48 -2.88 8.77
N ILE A 289 21.80 -2.65 8.72
CA ILE A 289 22.43 -1.47 9.34
C ILE A 289 22.54 -0.34 8.32
N LEU A 290 22.05 0.84 8.67
CA LEU A 290 22.11 2.01 7.80
C LEU A 290 23.52 2.61 7.79
N ILE A 291 24.10 2.75 6.60
CA ILE A 291 25.38 3.43 6.42
C ILE A 291 25.13 4.95 6.33
N PRO A 292 25.77 5.77 7.18
CA PRO A 292 25.58 7.20 7.16
C PRO A 292 26.17 7.85 5.90
N ILE A 293 25.42 8.78 5.30
CA ILE A 293 25.89 9.64 4.21
C ILE A 293 26.59 10.87 4.80
N VAL A 294 27.87 11.05 4.45
CA VAL A 294 28.73 12.09 5.02
C VAL A 294 29.51 12.83 3.93
N GLY A 295 30.18 13.93 4.31
CA GLY A 295 31.13 14.62 3.45
C GLY A 295 30.54 15.07 2.10
N ASN A 296 31.25 14.77 1.01
CA ASN A 296 30.88 15.19 -0.33
C ASN A 296 29.54 14.60 -0.79
N ALA A 297 29.23 13.38 -0.37
CA ALA A 297 27.95 12.75 -0.70
C ALA A 297 26.77 13.53 -0.11
N LYS A 298 26.87 13.93 1.16
CA LYS A 298 25.84 14.76 1.81
C LYS A 298 25.71 16.13 1.13
N ALA A 299 26.84 16.76 0.77
CA ALA A 299 26.85 18.03 0.07
C ALA A 299 26.19 17.95 -1.32
N PHE A 300 26.44 16.88 -2.08
CA PHE A 300 25.81 16.65 -3.38
C PHE A 300 24.28 16.55 -3.28
N LEU A 301 23.77 15.82 -2.29
CA LEU A 301 22.32 15.65 -2.10
C LEU A 301 21.61 16.89 -1.55
N SER A 302 22.33 17.74 -0.79
CA SER A 302 21.76 18.93 -0.12
C SER A 302 21.79 20.21 -0.97
N ALA A 303 22.58 20.23 -2.04
CA ALA A 303 22.79 21.40 -2.92
C ALA A 303 21.77 21.47 -4.06
#